data_AF-A0A2N5Y225-F1
#
_entry.id   AF-A0A2N5Y225-F1
#
_cell.length_a   1.000
_cell.length_b   1.000
_cell.length_c   1.000
_cell.angle_alpha   90.00
_cell.angle_beta   90.00
_cell.angle_gamma   90.00
#
_symmetry.space_group_name_H-M   'P 1'
#
loop_
_entity.id
_entity.type
_entity.pdbx_description
1 polymer ?
#
loop_
_entity_poly.entity_id
_entity_poly.type
_entity_poly.pdbx_seq_one_letter_code
_entity_poly.pdbx_strand_id
1 'polypeptide(L)'
;MCNSFNLRLLAGVLGAIVAVGHAFAEDREVPPPLPVEPIGIIETLPSVYPASWFLVHDVAFFHMSDGKVWVIDTAKDTVAQQVQGTFNVSMIGNIRQSAKRSEIYATETFHTRGTRGDRFDVLTIWDQENLSPVAEVLLPGAKRFMGLPERYALLLINDDRWLAVANFSPAASVTLIDLDERQIIDEIPTPGCALVYPTGTRGFSSLCADGRFLSTELAEDGSILRQVRTESFFSSDDNPIFERPAVMDGTAYFPSFDAMVYPVDVSGTVAKVGEPWPMVPEEDAAEQWAPGGIAIIDKDDLGRFYVLMHPNATDGSHNGGGPEIWVYDPEAQARVMRIPLREWGLSLAVSRGDSPQILVTNPVDMSLELYDAMSGEFIRTIDGLGQNTPLMLHGAQ
;
A
#
# COMPACT_ATOMS: atom_id res chain seq x y z
N MET A 1 -25.09 -46.87 54.41
CA MET A 1 -25.69 -47.10 55.74
C MET A 1 -26.78 -46.07 55.94
N CYS A 2 -28.03 -46.52 56.11
CA CYS A 2 -29.22 -45.79 56.60
C CYS A 2 -29.65 -44.50 55.85
N ASN A 3 -30.93 -44.20 55.63
CA ASN A 3 -32.16 -44.92 55.91
C ASN A 3 -33.27 -44.28 55.08
N SER A 4 -34.14 -45.15 54.57
CA SER A 4 -35.48 -44.90 54.08
C SER A 4 -36.35 -44.05 55.01
N PHE A 5 -37.17 -43.15 54.47
CA PHE A 5 -38.45 -42.77 55.10
C PHE A 5 -39.57 -42.50 54.07
N ASN A 6 -40.45 -43.49 54.00
CA ASN A 6 -41.91 -43.48 53.89
C ASN A 6 -42.66 -42.55 52.91
N LEU A 7 -43.22 -43.25 51.93
CA LEU A 7 -44.43 -42.94 51.17
C LEU A 7 -45.67 -42.86 52.09
N ARG A 8 -46.48 -41.80 51.95
CA ARG A 8 -47.92 -41.83 52.28
C ARG A 8 -48.71 -41.20 51.14
N LEU A 9 -49.63 -42.00 50.60
CA LEU A 9 -50.65 -41.67 49.61
C LEU A 9 -51.63 -40.59 50.11
N LEU A 10 -52.08 -39.72 49.19
CA LEU A 10 -53.45 -39.17 49.05
C LEU A 10 -53.45 -38.35 47.73
N ALA A 11 -53.91 -38.89 46.59
CA ALA A 11 -55.30 -38.97 46.11
C ALA A 11 -55.92 -37.60 45.71
N GLY A 12 -56.23 -37.45 44.41
CA GLY A 12 -57.08 -36.39 43.81
C GLY A 12 -56.35 -35.07 43.56
N VAL A 13 -56.36 -34.43 42.39
CA VAL A 13 -57.46 -34.19 41.46
C VAL A 13 -56.89 -34.02 40.03
N LEU A 14 -57.55 -34.65 39.05
CA LEU A 14 -57.34 -34.41 37.62
C LEU A 14 -57.82 -32.99 37.28
N GLY A 15 -56.90 -32.09 36.94
CA GLY A 15 -57.20 -30.76 36.38
C GLY A 15 -56.46 -30.62 35.06
N ALA A 16 -57.20 -30.64 33.95
CA ALA A 16 -56.67 -30.41 32.61
C ALA A 16 -56.19 -28.95 32.48
N ILE A 17 -54.87 -28.75 32.50
CA ILE A 17 -54.26 -27.49 32.05
C ILE A 17 -53.95 -27.66 30.56
N VAL A 18 -54.80 -27.07 29.72
CA VAL A 18 -54.50 -26.85 28.31
C VAL A 18 -53.36 -25.83 28.26
N ALA A 19 -52.16 -26.30 27.92
CA ALA A 19 -51.05 -25.42 27.60
C ALA A 19 -51.38 -24.69 26.28
N VAL A 20 -51.84 -23.45 26.38
CA VAL A 20 -51.93 -22.57 25.22
C VAL A 20 -50.51 -22.11 24.88
N GLY A 21 -49.83 -22.90 24.05
CA GLY A 21 -48.57 -22.48 23.43
C GLY A 21 -48.85 -21.25 22.56
N HIS A 22 -48.58 -20.07 23.10
CA HIS A 22 -48.46 -18.87 22.28
C HIS A 22 -47.15 -18.98 21.54
N ALA A 23 -47.21 -19.49 20.31
CA ALA A 23 -46.18 -19.24 19.34
C ALA A 23 -46.19 -17.74 19.06
N PHE A 24 -45.23 -17.01 19.63
CA PHE A 24 -44.89 -15.68 19.14
C PHE A 24 -44.27 -15.87 17.77
N ALA A 25 -45.11 -15.92 16.73
CA ALA A 25 -44.69 -15.62 15.38
C ALA A 25 -44.39 -14.12 15.38
N GLU A 26 -43.12 -13.77 15.49
CA GLU A 26 -42.65 -12.44 15.16
C GLU A 26 -42.94 -12.26 13.66
N ASP A 27 -43.97 -11.47 13.33
CA ASP A 27 -44.21 -10.96 11.98
C ASP A 27 -42.97 -10.15 11.60
N ARG A 28 -41.93 -10.83 11.10
CA ARG A 28 -40.81 -10.17 10.45
C ARG A 28 -41.35 -9.60 9.16
N GLU A 29 -41.62 -8.30 9.20
CA GLU A 29 -41.99 -7.49 8.05
C GLU A 29 -40.99 -7.80 6.93
N VAL A 30 -41.44 -8.55 5.92
CA VAL A 30 -40.61 -8.90 4.77
C VAL A 30 -40.39 -7.58 4.02
N PRO A 31 -39.12 -7.12 3.87
CA PRO A 31 -38.88 -5.89 3.14
C PRO A 31 -39.45 -6.01 1.73
N PRO A 32 -40.01 -4.93 1.16
CA PRO A 32 -40.57 -4.97 -0.17
C PRO A 32 -39.54 -5.50 -1.17
N PRO A 33 -39.96 -6.27 -2.20
CA PRO A 33 -39.05 -6.77 -3.20
C PRO A 33 -38.28 -5.60 -3.82
N LEU A 34 -36.97 -5.77 -3.96
CA LEU A 34 -36.12 -4.76 -4.59
C LEU A 34 -36.62 -4.48 -6.01
N PRO A 35 -36.49 -3.23 -6.50
CA PRO A 35 -36.78 -2.91 -7.89
C PRO A 35 -36.05 -3.85 -8.85
N VAL A 36 -36.68 -4.18 -9.97
CA VAL A 36 -36.01 -4.96 -11.03
C VAL A 36 -34.86 -4.11 -11.57
N GLU A 37 -33.63 -4.57 -11.36
CA GLU A 37 -32.44 -3.91 -11.88
C GLU A 37 -32.38 -4.04 -13.40
N PRO A 38 -32.01 -2.97 -14.12
CA PRO A 38 -31.73 -3.05 -15.55
C PRO A 38 -30.54 -3.99 -15.79
N ILE A 39 -30.72 -4.96 -16.70
CA ILE A 39 -29.69 -5.94 -17.03
C ILE A 39 -28.72 -5.40 -18.09
N GLY A 40 -27.47 -5.88 -18.05
CA GLY A 40 -26.47 -5.56 -19.06
C GLY A 40 -25.84 -4.17 -18.94
N ILE A 41 -25.99 -3.51 -17.80
CA ILE A 41 -25.25 -2.28 -17.48
C ILE A 41 -23.92 -2.67 -16.84
N ILE A 42 -22.83 -2.18 -17.42
CA ILE A 42 -21.49 -2.20 -16.81
C ILE A 42 -21.22 -0.76 -16.39
N GLU A 43 -21.13 -0.53 -15.08
CA GLU A 43 -20.79 0.79 -14.53
C GLU A 43 -19.34 1.13 -14.83
N THR A 44 -19.06 2.41 -15.01
CA THR A 44 -17.73 2.92 -15.35
C THR A 44 -17.27 3.96 -14.35
N LEU A 45 -15.99 3.94 -14.04
CA LEU A 45 -15.29 4.92 -13.21
C LEU A 45 -14.81 6.10 -14.06
N PRO A 46 -14.53 7.28 -13.46
CA PRO A 46 -13.89 8.37 -14.19
C PRO A 46 -12.48 7.97 -14.65
N SER A 47 -12.08 8.49 -15.82
CA SER A 47 -10.75 8.26 -16.42
C SER A 47 -9.58 8.80 -15.59
N VAL A 48 -9.88 9.74 -14.70
CA VAL A 48 -8.97 10.29 -13.69
C VAL A 48 -9.71 10.24 -12.36
N TYR A 49 -9.15 9.50 -11.41
CA TYR A 49 -9.79 9.32 -10.11
C TYR A 49 -9.76 10.61 -9.27
N PRO A 50 -10.87 11.00 -8.65
CA PRO A 50 -10.92 12.13 -7.72
C PRO A 50 -9.87 12.04 -6.61
N ALA A 51 -9.48 13.20 -6.07
CA ALA A 51 -8.50 13.27 -4.99
C ALA A 51 -8.94 12.53 -3.70
N SER A 52 -10.24 12.38 -3.46
CA SER A 52 -10.77 11.58 -2.34
C SER A 52 -10.67 10.06 -2.57
N TRP A 53 -10.12 9.61 -3.69
CA TRP A 53 -10.07 8.18 -3.97
C TRP A 53 -8.77 7.56 -3.53
N PHE A 54 -8.87 6.35 -3.00
CA PHE A 54 -7.74 5.52 -2.60
C PHE A 54 -7.85 4.14 -3.25
N LEU A 55 -6.69 3.58 -3.59
CA LEU A 55 -6.54 2.18 -3.94
C LEU A 55 -6.00 1.45 -2.71
N VAL A 56 -6.83 0.59 -2.14
CA VAL A 56 -6.51 -0.24 -0.96
C VAL A 56 -6.07 -1.59 -1.47
N HIS A 57 -4.77 -1.85 -1.44
CA HIS A 57 -4.18 -3.08 -1.92
C HIS A 57 -4.17 -4.12 -0.79
N ASP A 58 -5.16 -5.00 -0.86
CA ASP A 58 -5.28 -6.19 -0.03
C ASP A 58 -4.42 -7.31 -0.63
N VAL A 59 -3.24 -7.49 -0.04
CA VAL A 59 -2.23 -8.42 -0.56
C VAL A 59 -2.53 -9.87 -0.20
N ALA A 60 -3.63 -10.13 0.52
CA ALA A 60 -4.04 -11.46 0.92
C ALA A 60 -2.91 -12.24 1.65
N PHE A 61 -2.13 -11.58 2.51
CA PHE A 61 -0.80 -12.03 2.99
C PHE A 61 -0.73 -13.49 3.47
N PHE A 62 -1.79 -14.03 4.08
CA PHE A 62 -1.79 -15.40 4.59
C PHE A 62 -1.96 -16.49 3.53
N HIS A 63 -2.42 -16.15 2.32
CA HIS A 63 -2.60 -17.11 1.21
C HIS A 63 -2.00 -16.64 -0.13
N MET A 64 -1.90 -15.32 -0.33
CA MET A 64 -1.24 -14.55 -1.40
C MET A 64 -1.73 -14.83 -2.83
N SER A 65 -2.42 -15.94 -3.09
CA SER A 65 -2.83 -16.38 -4.42
C SER A 65 -3.79 -15.43 -5.15
N ASP A 66 -4.56 -14.67 -4.39
CA ASP A 66 -5.75 -13.94 -4.81
C ASP A 66 -5.85 -12.60 -4.07
N GLY A 67 -4.73 -11.85 -4.09
CA GLY A 67 -4.74 -10.45 -3.69
C GLY A 67 -5.68 -9.64 -4.58
N LYS A 68 -6.17 -8.53 -4.04
CA LYS A 68 -7.11 -7.62 -4.72
C LYS A 68 -6.86 -6.19 -4.33
N VAL A 69 -7.30 -5.28 -5.17
CA VAL A 69 -7.28 -3.84 -4.91
C VAL A 69 -8.70 -3.34 -4.89
N TRP A 70 -9.06 -2.64 -3.82
CA TRP A 70 -10.31 -1.91 -3.73
C TRP A 70 -10.09 -0.47 -4.18
N VAL A 71 -10.92 0.02 -5.08
CA VAL A 71 -11.03 1.44 -5.38
C VAL A 71 -12.13 1.99 -4.48
N ILE A 72 -11.77 2.89 -3.55
CA ILE A 72 -12.71 3.49 -2.60
C ILE A 72 -12.74 5.00 -2.73
N ASP A 73 -13.92 5.60 -2.59
CA ASP A 73 -14.14 7.05 -2.48
C ASP A 73 -14.37 7.41 -1.01
N THR A 74 -13.37 8.01 -0.36
CA THR A 74 -13.45 8.38 1.06
C THR A 74 -14.36 9.57 1.34
N ALA A 75 -14.85 10.27 0.31
CA ALA A 75 -15.84 11.33 0.45
C ALA A 75 -17.26 10.78 0.70
N LYS A 76 -17.49 9.47 0.54
CA LYS A 76 -18.79 8.82 0.77
C LYS A 76 -18.90 8.32 2.20
N ASP A 77 -20.14 8.26 2.69
CA ASP A 77 -20.40 8.00 4.11
C ASP A 77 -20.52 6.52 4.49
N THR A 78 -20.96 5.69 3.55
CA THR A 78 -21.22 4.26 3.80
C THR A 78 -20.35 3.39 2.91
N VAL A 79 -19.93 2.23 3.41
CA VAL A 79 -19.09 1.27 2.69
C VAL A 79 -19.64 0.95 1.30
N ALA A 80 -20.95 0.72 1.20
CA ALA A 80 -21.64 0.43 -0.05
C ALA A 80 -21.51 1.56 -1.09
N GLN A 81 -21.39 2.81 -0.65
CA GLN A 81 -21.17 3.95 -1.53
C GLN A 81 -19.68 4.26 -1.72
N GLN A 82 -18.82 3.90 -0.76
CA GLN A 82 -17.38 4.11 -0.82
C GLN A 82 -16.75 3.19 -1.86
N VAL A 83 -17.12 1.91 -1.91
CA VAL A 83 -16.59 0.96 -2.89
C VAL A 83 -17.03 1.35 -4.30
N GLN A 84 -16.07 1.75 -5.13
CA GLN A 84 -16.28 2.09 -6.54
C GLN A 84 -16.01 0.89 -7.45
N GLY A 85 -15.09 0.01 -7.06
CA GLY A 85 -14.78 -1.19 -7.83
C GLY A 85 -13.63 -1.99 -7.23
N THR A 86 -13.35 -3.15 -7.83
CA THR A 86 -12.22 -4.01 -7.46
C THR A 86 -11.56 -4.62 -8.68
N PHE A 87 -10.28 -4.91 -8.55
CA PHE A 87 -9.54 -5.76 -9.50
C PHE A 87 -8.55 -6.64 -8.75
N ASN A 88 -8.12 -7.73 -9.36
CA ASN A 88 -7.24 -8.71 -8.71
C ASN A 88 -5.77 -8.38 -8.98
N VAL A 89 -4.93 -8.70 -8.00
CA VAL A 89 -3.47 -8.63 -8.09
C VAL A 89 -2.92 -9.90 -7.45
N SER A 90 -2.61 -10.89 -8.28
CA SER A 90 -2.25 -12.24 -7.85
C SER A 90 -0.80 -12.34 -7.35
N MET A 91 -0.60 -13.17 -6.32
CA MET A 91 0.70 -13.60 -5.80
C MET A 91 1.57 -12.41 -5.36
N ILE A 92 1.05 -11.61 -4.42
CA ILE A 92 1.73 -10.45 -3.83
C ILE A 92 2.33 -9.53 -4.90
N GLY A 93 1.46 -9.14 -5.84
CA GLY A 93 1.83 -8.24 -6.93
C GLY A 93 2.21 -6.85 -6.45
N ASN A 94 2.72 -6.03 -7.36
CA ASN A 94 2.97 -4.60 -7.13
C ASN A 94 2.11 -3.80 -8.10
N ILE A 95 1.59 -2.64 -7.68
CA ILE A 95 0.81 -1.76 -8.54
C ILE A 95 1.42 -0.39 -8.74
N ARG A 96 1.19 0.20 -9.92
CA ARG A 96 1.50 1.60 -10.24
C ARG A 96 0.38 2.20 -11.09
N GLN A 97 -0.04 3.41 -10.77
CA GLN A 97 -1.05 4.14 -11.54
C GLN A 97 -0.38 5.11 -12.51
N SER A 98 -0.94 5.28 -13.72
CA SER A 98 -0.67 6.41 -14.61
C SER A 98 -2.00 7.10 -14.94
N ALA A 99 -2.27 8.23 -14.29
CA ALA A 99 -3.45 9.04 -14.59
C ALA A 99 -3.38 9.62 -16.02
N LYS A 100 -2.17 9.87 -16.54
CA LYS A 100 -1.96 10.35 -17.91
C LYS A 100 -2.43 9.34 -18.95
N ARG A 101 -2.28 8.05 -18.68
CA ARG A 101 -2.64 6.96 -19.58
C ARG A 101 -4.01 6.36 -19.26
N SER A 102 -4.62 6.76 -18.15
CA SER A 102 -5.81 6.11 -17.59
C SER A 102 -5.62 4.60 -17.41
N GLU A 103 -4.40 4.20 -16.98
CA GLU A 103 -3.99 2.80 -16.85
C GLU A 103 -3.44 2.51 -15.44
N ILE A 104 -3.65 1.28 -14.96
CA ILE A 104 -3.00 0.72 -13.77
C ILE A 104 -2.16 -0.48 -14.19
N TYR A 105 -0.92 -0.50 -13.74
CA TYR A 105 0.06 -1.54 -14.01
C TYR A 105 0.17 -2.44 -12.79
N ALA A 106 -0.03 -3.75 -12.96
CA ALA A 106 0.11 -4.73 -11.90
C ALA A 106 1.13 -5.79 -12.33
N THR A 107 2.13 -6.05 -11.50
CA THR A 107 2.97 -7.25 -11.70
C THR A 107 2.36 -8.42 -10.96
N GLU A 108 2.16 -9.53 -11.64
CA GLU A 108 1.47 -10.71 -11.11
C GLU A 108 2.26 -11.98 -11.41
N THR A 109 1.99 -13.04 -10.63
CA THR A 109 2.52 -14.38 -10.91
C THR A 109 1.40 -15.40 -10.89
N PHE A 110 1.28 -16.13 -11.98
CA PHE A 110 0.35 -17.24 -12.14
C PHE A 110 1.08 -18.57 -12.23
N HIS A 111 0.40 -19.65 -11.86
CA HIS A 111 0.86 -21.00 -12.17
C HIS A 111 -0.23 -21.79 -12.88
N THR A 112 0.14 -22.76 -13.72
CA THR A 112 -0.83 -23.61 -14.44
C THR A 112 -1.82 -24.34 -13.54
N ARG A 113 -1.53 -24.50 -12.24
CA ARG A 113 -2.38 -25.20 -11.27
C ARG A 113 -2.42 -24.49 -9.91
N GLY A 114 -2.86 -23.23 -9.90
CA GLY A 114 -2.99 -22.44 -8.67
C GLY A 114 -1.62 -22.02 -8.14
N THR A 115 -1.06 -22.79 -7.20
CA THR A 115 0.23 -22.50 -6.55
C THR A 115 1.40 -23.35 -7.05
N ARG A 116 1.19 -24.16 -8.11
CA ARG A 116 2.22 -25.08 -8.65
C ARG A 116 2.09 -25.27 -10.16
N GLY A 117 3.13 -25.87 -10.75
CA GLY A 117 3.24 -26.08 -12.20
C GLY A 117 4.10 -25.00 -12.83
N ASP A 118 3.99 -24.83 -14.15
CA ASP A 118 4.72 -23.78 -14.86
C ASP A 118 4.29 -22.39 -14.34
N ARG A 119 5.30 -21.57 -14.02
CA ARG A 119 5.14 -20.20 -13.52
C ARG A 119 5.13 -19.22 -14.69
N PHE A 120 4.21 -18.26 -14.65
CA PHE A 120 4.14 -17.13 -15.57
C PHE A 120 4.15 -15.86 -14.75
N ASP A 121 5.17 -15.03 -14.94
CA ASP A 121 5.14 -13.66 -14.43
C ASP A 121 4.61 -12.75 -15.54
N VAL A 122 3.70 -11.86 -15.19
CA VAL A 122 3.10 -10.94 -16.15
C VAL A 122 3.05 -9.54 -15.58
N LEU A 123 3.17 -8.56 -16.47
CA LEU A 123 2.67 -7.23 -16.23
C LEU A 123 1.25 -7.16 -16.83
N THR A 124 0.24 -7.07 -15.99
CA THR A 124 -1.15 -6.82 -16.39
C THR A 124 -1.39 -5.32 -16.46
N ILE A 125 -1.97 -4.87 -17.56
CA ILE A 125 -2.38 -3.47 -17.78
C ILE A 125 -3.89 -3.41 -17.64
N TRP A 126 -4.35 -2.68 -16.63
CA TRP A 126 -5.76 -2.49 -16.32
C TRP A 126 -6.22 -1.12 -16.80
N ASP A 127 -7.41 -1.07 -17.38
CA ASP A 127 -8.11 0.19 -17.69
C ASP A 127 -8.67 0.82 -16.41
N GLN A 128 -8.42 2.11 -16.16
CA GLN A 128 -8.91 2.78 -14.95
C GLN A 128 -10.43 2.97 -14.95
N GLU A 129 -11.07 3.13 -16.10
CA GLU A 129 -12.52 3.35 -16.16
C GLU A 129 -13.31 2.07 -15.84
N ASN A 130 -12.90 0.94 -16.40
CA ASN A 130 -13.70 -0.29 -16.34
C ASN A 130 -13.07 -1.37 -15.47
N LEU A 131 -11.86 -1.16 -14.93
CA LEU A 131 -11.09 -2.13 -14.15
C LEU A 131 -10.94 -3.48 -14.85
N SER A 132 -10.86 -3.45 -16.19
CA SER A 132 -10.68 -4.64 -17.02
C SER A 132 -9.23 -4.76 -17.49
N PRO A 133 -8.67 -5.98 -17.60
CA PRO A 133 -7.34 -6.15 -18.13
C PRO A 133 -7.37 -5.94 -19.65
N VAL A 134 -6.64 -4.93 -20.13
CA VAL A 134 -6.59 -4.53 -21.55
C VAL A 134 -5.34 -5.01 -22.28
N ALA A 135 -4.31 -5.45 -21.54
CA ALA A 135 -3.15 -6.13 -22.08
C ALA A 135 -2.33 -6.82 -21.00
N GLU A 136 -1.46 -7.72 -21.45
CA GLU A 136 -0.45 -8.37 -20.63
C GLU A 136 0.90 -8.36 -21.35
N VAL A 137 1.98 -8.17 -20.60
CA VAL A 137 3.36 -8.37 -21.06
C VAL A 137 3.97 -9.50 -20.26
N LEU A 138 4.37 -10.58 -20.92
CA LEU A 138 5.03 -11.71 -20.26
C LEU A 138 6.43 -11.31 -19.79
N LEU A 139 6.69 -11.44 -18.49
CA LEU A 139 7.98 -11.14 -17.88
C LEU A 139 8.86 -12.41 -17.90
N PRO A 140 10.03 -12.40 -18.56
CA PRO A 140 10.82 -13.59 -18.78
C PRO A 140 11.59 -14.03 -17.53
N GLY A 141 11.91 -15.32 -17.45
CA GLY A 141 12.93 -15.86 -16.54
C GLY A 141 12.54 -15.94 -15.06
N ALA A 142 11.25 -15.75 -14.72
CA ALA A 142 10.75 -15.82 -13.35
C ALA A 142 11.47 -14.87 -12.37
N LYS A 143 11.85 -13.68 -12.87
CA LYS A 143 12.75 -12.75 -12.19
C LYS A 143 12.07 -11.68 -11.33
N ARG A 144 10.74 -11.56 -11.46
CA ARG A 144 9.93 -10.55 -10.77
C ARG A 144 10.28 -10.49 -9.29
N PHE A 145 10.43 -9.27 -8.75
CA PHE A 145 10.51 -9.08 -7.31
C PHE A 145 9.25 -9.64 -6.62
N MET A 146 9.46 -10.58 -5.70
CA MET A 146 8.41 -11.18 -4.87
C MET A 146 8.77 -11.00 -3.39
N GLY A 147 8.33 -9.88 -2.83
CA GLY A 147 8.39 -9.56 -1.39
C GLY A 147 7.06 -8.95 -0.97
N LEU A 148 6.99 -8.36 0.24
CA LEU A 148 5.90 -7.43 0.54
C LEU A 148 5.86 -6.34 -0.57
N PRO A 149 4.68 -5.90 -1.04
CA PRO A 149 4.67 -5.02 -2.20
C PRO A 149 5.31 -3.68 -1.88
N GLU A 150 6.12 -3.19 -2.83
CA GLU A 150 6.89 -1.96 -2.71
C GLU A 150 6.44 -0.96 -3.78
N ARG A 151 6.20 0.31 -3.40
CA ARG A 151 5.81 1.36 -4.35
C ARG A 151 6.84 1.56 -5.47
N TYR A 152 8.11 1.30 -5.16
CA TYR A 152 9.25 1.46 -6.06
C TYR A 152 9.70 0.15 -6.71
N ALA A 153 8.88 -0.92 -6.67
CA ALA A 153 9.06 -2.07 -7.55
C ALA A 153 8.66 -1.75 -9.00
N LEU A 154 7.85 -0.70 -9.19
CA LEU A 154 7.37 -0.20 -10.47
C LEU A 154 7.58 1.31 -10.56
N LEU A 155 8.26 1.77 -11.61
CA LEU A 155 8.53 3.18 -11.82
C LEU A 155 8.19 3.58 -13.25
N LEU A 156 7.29 4.55 -13.39
CA LEU A 156 7.03 5.22 -14.66
C LEU A 156 8.12 6.27 -14.91
N ILE A 157 8.72 6.23 -16.09
CA ILE A 157 9.75 7.18 -16.52
C ILE A 157 9.46 7.63 -17.96
N ASN A 158 10.22 8.64 -18.42
CA ASN A 158 10.07 9.17 -19.77
C ASN A 158 8.63 9.62 -20.06
N ASP A 159 8.06 10.39 -19.13
CA ASP A 159 6.70 10.96 -19.25
C ASP A 159 5.62 9.87 -19.43
N ASP A 160 5.68 8.86 -18.56
CA ASP A 160 4.85 7.64 -18.53
C ASP A 160 4.90 6.79 -19.81
N ARG A 161 5.87 7.01 -20.69
CA ARG A 161 6.05 6.14 -21.87
C ARG A 161 6.66 4.79 -21.49
N TRP A 162 7.55 4.78 -20.51
CA TRP A 162 8.26 3.56 -20.11
C TRP A 162 7.93 3.17 -18.68
N LEU A 163 7.83 1.86 -18.45
CA LEU A 163 7.74 1.27 -17.12
C LEU A 163 9.01 0.49 -16.82
N ALA A 164 9.71 0.88 -15.77
CA ALA A 164 10.80 0.13 -15.18
C ALA A 164 10.23 -0.83 -14.11
N VAL A 165 10.49 -2.12 -14.28
CA VAL A 165 10.02 -3.20 -13.39
C VAL A 165 11.22 -3.83 -12.68
N ALA A 166 11.24 -3.77 -11.36
CA ALA A 166 12.33 -4.34 -10.56
C ALA A 166 12.30 -5.89 -10.56
N ASN A 167 13.44 -6.48 -10.89
CA ASN A 167 13.72 -7.89 -10.75
C ASN A 167 14.70 -8.13 -9.60
N PHE A 168 14.67 -9.31 -9.00
CA PHE A 168 15.55 -9.62 -7.86
C PHE A 168 16.32 -10.93 -7.99
N SER A 169 15.65 -12.02 -8.35
CA SER A 169 16.26 -13.36 -8.42
C SER A 169 16.38 -13.83 -9.87
N PRO A 170 17.47 -14.49 -10.31
CA PRO A 170 18.67 -14.88 -9.56
C PRO A 170 19.71 -13.76 -9.39
N ALA A 171 19.53 -12.63 -10.07
CA ALA A 171 20.34 -11.44 -9.94
C ALA A 171 19.45 -10.21 -10.15
N ALA A 172 19.72 -9.15 -9.39
CA ALA A 172 18.97 -7.90 -9.51
C ALA A 172 19.18 -7.27 -10.89
N SER A 173 18.05 -6.91 -11.51
CA SER A 173 17.97 -6.21 -12.78
C SER A 173 16.68 -5.39 -12.85
N VAL A 174 16.51 -4.64 -13.91
CA VAL A 174 15.29 -3.87 -14.20
C VAL A 174 14.85 -4.19 -15.61
N THR A 175 13.64 -4.73 -15.75
CA THR A 175 13.01 -4.89 -17.07
C THR A 175 12.40 -3.56 -17.48
N LEU A 176 12.78 -3.07 -18.65
CA LEU A 176 12.25 -1.83 -19.23
C LEU A 176 11.19 -2.17 -20.28
N ILE A 177 10.00 -1.59 -20.14
CA ILE A 177 8.86 -1.86 -21.02
C ILE A 177 8.43 -0.55 -21.68
N ASP A 178 8.33 -0.53 -23.01
CA ASP A 178 7.63 0.54 -23.72
C ASP A 178 6.12 0.29 -23.65
N LEU A 179 5.38 1.22 -23.05
CA LEU A 179 3.95 1.09 -22.80
C LEU A 179 3.09 1.43 -24.02
N ASP A 180 3.64 2.14 -25.01
CA ASP A 180 2.94 2.40 -26.27
C ASP A 180 2.95 1.15 -27.15
N GLU A 181 4.09 0.47 -27.20
CA GLU A 181 4.25 -0.80 -27.94
C GLU A 181 3.85 -2.02 -27.11
N ARG A 182 3.73 -1.87 -25.77
CA ARG A 182 3.49 -2.92 -24.77
C ARG A 182 4.49 -4.07 -24.89
N GLN A 183 5.77 -3.71 -25.02
CA GLN A 183 6.88 -4.64 -25.25
C GLN A 183 8.07 -4.34 -24.37
N ILE A 184 8.78 -5.40 -23.99
CA ILE A 184 10.08 -5.28 -23.30
C ILE A 184 11.10 -4.77 -24.31
N ILE A 185 11.78 -3.68 -23.96
CA ILE A 185 12.82 -3.06 -24.80
C ILE A 185 14.23 -3.28 -24.27
N ASP A 186 14.41 -3.48 -22.95
CA ASP A 186 15.72 -3.80 -22.37
C ASP A 186 15.60 -4.54 -21.02
N GLU A 187 16.69 -5.17 -20.59
CA GLU A 187 16.89 -5.65 -19.23
C GLU A 187 18.23 -5.13 -18.69
N ILE A 188 18.15 -4.23 -17.71
CA ILE A 188 19.29 -3.47 -17.20
C ILE A 188 19.82 -4.14 -15.93
N PRO A 189 21.08 -4.61 -15.89
CA PRO A 189 21.64 -5.21 -14.70
C PRO A 189 21.87 -4.18 -13.58
N THR A 190 21.46 -4.52 -12.36
CA THR A 190 21.59 -3.69 -11.16
C THR A 190 22.19 -4.48 -9.99
N PRO A 191 23.40 -5.05 -10.15
CA PRO A 191 23.94 -6.05 -9.22
C PRO A 191 24.10 -5.50 -7.79
N GLY A 192 23.56 -6.24 -6.82
CA GLY A 192 23.61 -5.90 -5.40
C GLY A 192 22.70 -4.72 -5.00
N CYS A 193 21.80 -4.30 -5.88
CA CYS A 193 20.86 -3.21 -5.63
C CYS A 193 19.40 -3.70 -5.73
N ALA A 194 18.48 -2.94 -5.16
CA ALA A 194 17.06 -3.23 -5.14
C ALA A 194 16.24 -1.99 -5.54
N LEU A 195 15.04 -2.26 -6.07
CA LEU A 195 14.01 -1.29 -6.44
C LEU A 195 14.47 -0.25 -7.50
N VAL A 196 13.54 0.61 -7.90
CA VAL A 196 13.73 1.64 -8.92
C VAL A 196 13.16 2.98 -8.44
N TYR A 197 14.06 3.93 -8.15
CA TYR A 197 13.71 5.29 -7.75
C TYR A 197 13.84 6.24 -8.93
N PRO A 198 12.96 7.25 -9.07
CA PRO A 198 13.09 8.25 -10.13
C PRO A 198 14.48 8.90 -10.06
N THR A 199 15.13 9.11 -11.20
CA THR A 199 16.39 9.87 -11.30
C THR A 199 16.53 10.42 -12.72
N GLY A 200 16.39 11.73 -12.88
CA GLY A 200 16.32 12.38 -14.19
C GLY A 200 15.05 12.02 -14.96
N THR A 201 14.99 12.42 -16.23
CA THR A 201 13.79 12.23 -17.08
C THR A 201 13.68 10.82 -17.67
N ARG A 202 14.82 10.25 -18.08
CA ARG A 202 14.96 8.91 -18.67
C ARG A 202 16.00 8.11 -17.90
N GLY A 203 15.74 7.90 -16.62
CA GLY A 203 16.67 7.20 -15.76
C GLY A 203 16.04 6.81 -14.45
N PHE A 204 16.79 6.03 -13.69
CA PHE A 204 16.43 5.62 -12.36
C PHE A 204 17.68 5.37 -11.53
N SER A 205 17.53 5.39 -10.21
CA SER A 205 18.54 4.86 -9.31
C SER A 205 18.02 3.60 -8.61
N SER A 206 18.91 2.68 -8.28
CA SER A 206 18.63 1.54 -7.40
C SER A 206 19.46 1.65 -6.14
N LEU A 207 18.89 1.26 -4.99
CA LEU A 207 19.55 1.34 -3.69
C LEU A 207 20.35 0.06 -3.46
N CYS A 208 21.62 0.17 -3.12
CA CYS A 208 22.56 -0.95 -3.07
C CYS A 208 22.92 -1.34 -1.63
N ALA A 209 23.14 -2.64 -1.42
CA ALA A 209 23.48 -3.19 -0.10
C ALA A 209 24.80 -2.63 0.48
N ASP A 210 25.69 -2.09 -0.36
CA ASP A 210 26.94 -1.43 0.02
C ASP A 210 26.79 0.06 0.40
N GLY A 211 25.55 0.51 0.63
CA GLY A 211 25.28 1.86 1.12
C GLY A 211 25.18 2.93 0.04
N ARG A 212 25.16 2.54 -1.24
CA ARG A 212 25.26 3.43 -2.40
C ARG A 212 23.99 3.43 -3.23
N PHE A 213 23.80 4.45 -4.07
CA PHE A 213 22.93 4.34 -5.23
C PHE A 213 23.71 3.86 -6.46
N LEU A 214 23.05 3.09 -7.32
CA LEU A 214 23.44 2.87 -8.71
C LEU A 214 22.48 3.65 -9.61
N SER A 215 22.91 4.81 -10.11
CA SER A 215 22.14 5.62 -11.05
C SER A 215 22.38 5.16 -12.48
N THR A 216 21.30 4.87 -13.20
CA THR A 216 21.26 4.49 -14.62
C THR A 216 20.60 5.60 -15.43
N GLU A 217 21.32 6.10 -16.42
CA GLU A 217 20.84 7.05 -17.44
C GLU A 217 20.62 6.30 -18.76
N LEU A 218 19.46 6.50 -19.37
CA LEU A 218 19.04 5.81 -20.59
C LEU A 218 19.05 6.75 -21.80
N ALA A 219 19.46 6.20 -22.94
CA ALA A 219 19.34 6.83 -24.25
C ALA A 219 17.86 6.85 -24.71
N GLU A 220 17.59 7.47 -25.85
CA GLU A 220 16.23 7.60 -26.39
C GLU A 220 15.61 6.28 -26.85
N ASP A 221 16.44 5.28 -27.14
CA ASP A 221 16.03 3.93 -27.51
C ASP A 221 15.91 2.96 -26.32
N GLY A 222 16.12 3.47 -25.10
CA GLY A 222 16.08 2.67 -23.86
C GLY A 222 17.40 1.99 -23.50
N SER A 223 18.42 2.07 -24.37
CA SER A 223 19.74 1.51 -24.06
C SER A 223 20.47 2.30 -22.97
N ILE A 224 21.37 1.63 -22.25
CA ILE A 224 22.16 2.26 -21.19
C ILE A 224 23.13 3.28 -21.80
N LEU A 225 22.92 4.56 -21.48
CA LEU A 225 23.87 5.63 -21.82
C LEU A 225 25.01 5.67 -20.81
N ARG A 226 24.67 5.55 -19.51
CA ARG A 226 25.65 5.62 -18.41
C ARG A 226 25.13 4.95 -17.14
N GLN A 227 26.02 4.30 -16.40
CA GLN A 227 25.76 3.83 -15.04
C GLN A 227 26.85 4.31 -14.08
N VAL A 228 26.44 4.88 -12.94
CA VAL A 228 27.37 5.41 -11.92
C VAL A 228 26.91 5.01 -10.53
N ARG A 229 27.86 4.58 -9.71
CA ARG A 229 27.65 4.41 -8.27
C ARG A 229 28.00 5.70 -7.53
N THR A 230 27.16 6.08 -6.58
CA THR A 230 27.44 7.20 -5.68
C THR A 230 28.45 6.79 -4.61
N GLU A 231 28.87 7.76 -3.80
CA GLU A 231 29.47 7.45 -2.50
C GLU A 231 28.47 6.73 -1.59
N SER A 232 29.03 5.99 -0.62
CA SER A 232 28.22 5.32 0.40
C SER A 232 27.72 6.36 1.41
N PHE A 233 26.45 6.26 1.80
CA PHE A 233 25.81 7.20 2.74
C PHE A 233 25.09 6.52 3.91
N PHE A 234 24.95 5.19 3.87
CA PHE A 234 24.42 4.38 4.95
C PHE A 234 25.14 3.03 5.03
N SER A 235 25.05 2.38 6.18
CA SER A 235 25.51 1.01 6.46
C SER A 235 24.28 0.16 6.72
N SER A 236 24.13 -0.93 5.96
CA SER A 236 23.05 -1.90 6.20
C SER A 236 23.15 -2.56 7.58
N ASP A 237 24.34 -2.57 8.19
CA ASP A 237 24.60 -3.19 9.49
C ASP A 237 24.45 -2.20 10.65
N ASP A 238 24.88 -0.93 10.47
CA ASP A 238 24.99 0.02 11.59
C ASP A 238 23.88 1.07 11.63
N ASN A 239 23.46 1.57 10.46
CA ASN A 239 22.44 2.61 10.34
C ASN A 239 21.55 2.37 9.10
N PRO A 240 20.78 1.27 9.11
CA PRO A 240 19.93 0.92 7.98
C PRO A 240 18.87 1.99 7.71
N ILE A 241 18.55 2.14 6.42
CA ILE A 241 17.51 3.06 5.94
C ILE A 241 16.29 2.29 5.45
N PHE A 242 15.13 2.93 5.51
CA PHE A 242 13.93 2.44 4.84
C PHE A 242 14.01 2.76 3.35
N GLU A 243 13.88 1.74 2.51
CA GLU A 243 13.94 1.79 1.04
C GLU A 243 12.71 2.42 0.37
N ARG A 244 11.83 3.05 1.15
CA ARG A 244 10.54 3.56 0.72
C ARG A 244 10.47 5.07 0.95
N PRO A 245 11.02 5.93 0.07
CA PRO A 245 11.02 7.37 0.29
C PRO A 245 9.68 8.03 -0.06
N ALA A 246 9.42 9.19 0.52
CA ALA A 246 8.54 10.18 -0.11
C ALA A 246 9.31 10.91 -1.23
N VAL A 247 8.74 11.00 -2.43
CA VAL A 247 9.33 11.77 -3.53
C VAL A 247 8.46 12.98 -3.84
N MET A 248 9.03 14.16 -3.76
CA MET A 248 8.37 15.43 -4.08
C MET A 248 9.40 16.45 -4.59
N ASP A 249 9.01 17.23 -5.60
CA ASP A 249 9.80 18.32 -6.18
C ASP A 249 11.26 17.94 -6.50
N GLY A 250 11.45 16.74 -7.06
CA GLY A 250 12.78 16.26 -7.46
C GLY A 250 13.67 15.80 -6.31
N THR A 251 13.14 15.69 -5.08
CA THR A 251 13.85 15.16 -3.92
C THR A 251 13.15 13.93 -3.35
N ALA A 252 13.92 12.89 -3.06
CA ALA A 252 13.48 11.68 -2.37
C ALA A 252 13.96 11.71 -0.91
N TYR A 253 13.04 11.58 0.04
CA TYR A 253 13.34 11.63 1.49
C TYR A 253 13.30 10.21 2.06
N PHE A 254 14.47 9.66 2.41
CA PHE A 254 14.62 8.31 2.95
C PHE A 254 14.76 8.35 4.48
N PRO A 255 13.77 7.87 5.24
CA PRO A 255 13.90 7.70 6.70
C PRO A 255 14.89 6.59 7.04
N SER A 256 15.46 6.62 8.23
CA SER A 256 16.32 5.57 8.77
C SER A 256 15.86 5.04 10.12
N PHE A 257 16.45 3.91 10.53
CA PHE A 257 16.07 3.23 11.78
C PHE A 257 16.52 4.02 13.02
N ASP A 258 17.55 4.84 12.88
CA ASP A 258 18.03 5.79 13.91
C ASP A 258 17.32 7.15 13.85
N ALA A 259 16.15 7.21 13.19
CA ALA A 259 15.30 8.39 13.09
C ALA A 259 16.00 9.62 12.48
N MET A 260 16.83 9.38 11.47
CA MET A 260 17.31 10.41 10.55
C MET A 260 16.48 10.36 9.26
N VAL A 261 16.52 11.43 8.49
CA VAL A 261 16.03 11.43 7.11
C VAL A 261 17.11 11.94 6.18
N TYR A 262 17.33 11.20 5.10
CA TYR A 262 18.32 11.47 4.07
C TYR A 262 17.61 12.06 2.85
N PRO A 263 17.75 13.37 2.57
CA PRO A 263 17.25 13.95 1.34
C PRO A 263 18.18 13.55 0.17
N VAL A 264 17.59 13.13 -0.95
CA VAL A 264 18.32 12.72 -2.15
C VAL A 264 17.76 13.48 -3.34
N ASP A 265 18.57 14.36 -3.93
CA ASP A 265 18.23 15.02 -5.20
C ASP A 265 18.25 13.99 -6.32
N VAL A 266 17.08 13.80 -6.92
CA VAL A 266 16.81 12.88 -8.02
C VAL A 266 16.44 13.60 -9.31
N SER A 267 16.57 14.93 -9.37
CA SER A 267 16.27 15.72 -10.56
C SER A 267 17.32 15.55 -11.67
N GLY A 268 18.57 15.26 -11.28
CA GLY A 268 19.69 15.03 -12.19
C GLY A 268 19.82 13.59 -12.68
N THR A 269 20.80 13.33 -13.56
CA THR A 269 21.09 11.99 -14.10
C THR A 269 21.91 11.10 -13.15
N VAL A 270 22.25 11.60 -11.96
CA VAL A 270 22.88 10.86 -10.86
C VAL A 270 22.23 11.33 -9.59
N ALA A 271 21.80 10.39 -8.74
CA ALA A 271 21.26 10.71 -7.43
C ALA A 271 22.34 11.39 -6.58
N LYS A 272 21.98 12.46 -5.86
CA LYS A 272 22.89 13.19 -4.97
C LYS A 272 22.31 13.22 -3.57
N VAL A 273 22.98 12.54 -2.66
CA VAL A 273 22.61 12.54 -1.24
C VAL A 273 23.00 13.88 -0.63
N GLY A 274 22.02 14.55 -0.01
CA GLY A 274 22.22 15.76 0.77
C GLY A 274 22.55 15.46 2.22
N GLU A 275 22.69 16.52 3.02
CA GLU A 275 22.95 16.39 4.46
C GLU A 275 21.71 15.79 5.17
N PRO A 276 21.86 14.71 5.94
CA PRO A 276 20.75 14.16 6.72
C PRO A 276 20.43 15.04 7.92
N TRP A 277 19.19 14.99 8.37
CA TRP A 277 18.74 15.72 9.55
C TRP A 277 17.87 14.84 10.47
N PRO A 278 17.87 15.11 11.79
CA PRO A 278 17.15 14.29 12.75
C PRO A 278 15.65 14.52 12.65
N MET A 279 14.89 13.43 12.62
CA MET A 279 13.43 13.45 12.61
C MET A 279 12.83 13.74 13.98
N VAL A 280 13.58 13.41 15.05
CA VAL A 280 13.15 13.54 16.44
C VAL A 280 13.80 14.78 17.06
N PRO A 281 13.03 15.80 17.45
CA PRO A 281 13.54 16.94 18.20
C PRO A 281 14.13 16.51 19.55
N GLU A 282 15.11 17.27 20.06
CA GLU A 282 15.82 16.93 21.30
C GLU A 282 14.88 16.76 22.51
N GLU A 283 13.77 17.51 22.55
CA GLU A 283 12.74 17.42 23.59
C GLU A 283 12.08 16.04 23.70
N ASP A 284 11.99 15.30 22.60
CA ASP A 284 11.37 13.97 22.52
C ASP A 284 12.41 12.83 22.53
N ALA A 285 13.71 13.14 22.62
CA ALA A 285 14.79 12.17 22.48
C ALA A 285 14.73 11.05 23.54
N ALA A 286 14.24 11.36 24.75
CA ALA A 286 14.12 10.41 25.85
C ALA A 286 13.10 9.28 25.58
N GLU A 287 12.15 9.50 24.66
CA GLU A 287 11.08 8.54 24.33
C GLU A 287 11.49 7.55 23.22
N GLN A 288 12.68 7.73 22.64
CA GLN A 288 13.24 6.85 21.60
C GLN A 288 12.26 6.63 20.44
N TRP A 289 11.71 7.72 19.90
CA TRP A 289 10.85 7.65 18.72
C TRP A 289 11.63 7.23 17.48
N ALA A 290 11.04 6.37 16.65
CA ALA A 290 11.58 6.00 15.34
C ALA A 290 10.45 5.71 14.34
N PRO A 291 10.73 5.79 13.02
CA PRO A 291 9.80 5.33 12.00
C PRO A 291 9.55 3.81 12.09
N GLY A 292 8.34 3.35 11.77
CA GLY A 292 8.07 1.92 11.65
C GLY A 292 6.73 1.53 11.05
N GLY A 293 6.65 0.31 10.50
CA GLY A 293 5.49 -0.24 9.80
C GLY A 293 5.84 -0.81 8.42
N ILE A 294 4.84 -0.92 7.54
CA ILE A 294 4.99 -1.39 6.15
C ILE A 294 5.02 -0.18 5.20
N ALA A 295 3.90 0.44 4.84
CA ALA A 295 3.93 1.68 4.06
C ALA A 295 4.08 2.90 5.00
N ILE A 296 5.30 3.15 5.49
CA ILE A 296 5.50 4.07 6.63
C ILE A 296 5.46 5.56 6.28
N ILE A 297 5.62 5.91 5.00
CA ILE A 297 5.79 7.30 4.58
C ILE A 297 5.06 7.57 3.27
N ASP A 298 4.49 8.77 3.16
CA ASP A 298 3.90 9.30 1.94
C ASP A 298 3.94 10.84 1.96
N LYS A 299 3.53 11.50 0.88
CA LYS A 299 3.56 12.96 0.73
C LYS A 299 2.24 13.53 0.25
N ASP A 300 2.01 14.81 0.55
CA ASP A 300 0.92 15.59 -0.05
C ASP A 300 1.44 16.50 -1.19
N ASP A 301 0.52 17.18 -1.87
CA ASP A 301 0.86 18.18 -2.89
C ASP A 301 1.12 19.58 -2.31
N LEU A 302 1.03 19.72 -0.99
CA LEU A 302 1.32 20.95 -0.25
C LEU A 302 2.78 21.01 0.20
N GLY A 303 3.61 20.06 -0.24
CA GLY A 303 5.04 20.00 0.03
C GLY A 303 5.41 19.37 1.37
N ARG A 304 4.51 18.61 2.01
CA ARG A 304 4.78 17.92 3.28
C ARG A 304 4.86 16.41 3.10
N PHE A 305 5.64 15.78 3.96
CA PHE A 305 5.66 14.32 4.08
C PHE A 305 5.25 13.85 5.48
N TYR A 306 4.69 12.65 5.52
CA TYR A 306 4.03 12.06 6.67
C TYR A 306 4.72 10.76 6.99
N VAL A 307 5.09 10.54 8.25
CA VAL A 307 5.80 9.32 8.66
C VAL A 307 5.11 8.70 9.85
N LEU A 308 4.86 7.39 9.79
CA LEU A 308 4.37 6.58 10.89
C LEU A 308 5.51 6.35 11.90
N MET A 309 5.31 6.79 13.13
CA MET A 309 6.32 6.83 14.18
C MET A 309 5.85 6.04 15.40
N HIS A 310 6.78 5.38 16.10
CA HIS A 310 6.52 4.71 17.37
C HIS A 310 7.57 5.01 18.44
N PRO A 311 7.18 5.06 19.72
CA PRO A 311 8.12 5.28 20.82
C PRO A 311 8.83 3.97 21.21
N ASN A 312 9.79 4.08 22.12
CA ASN A 312 10.53 2.96 22.71
C ASN A 312 11.14 2.04 21.66
N ALA A 313 11.74 2.62 20.62
CA ALA A 313 12.30 1.85 19.54
C ALA A 313 13.45 0.95 20.02
N THR A 314 13.41 -0.29 19.55
CA THR A 314 14.42 -1.31 19.85
C THR A 314 14.82 -2.01 18.55
N ASP A 315 15.97 -2.67 18.54
CA ASP A 315 16.32 -3.53 17.42
C ASP A 315 15.18 -4.53 17.11
N GLY A 316 14.82 -4.61 15.82
CA GLY A 316 13.68 -5.41 15.32
C GLY A 316 12.28 -4.77 15.41
N SER A 317 12.09 -3.56 15.95
CA SER A 317 10.74 -2.94 16.05
C SER A 317 10.25 -2.26 14.77
N HIS A 318 11.11 -2.10 13.76
CA HIS A 318 10.89 -1.27 12.56
C HIS A 318 9.71 -1.66 11.65
N ASN A 319 9.17 -2.88 11.78
CA ASN A 319 7.96 -3.30 11.04
C ASN A 319 6.68 -3.23 11.88
N GLY A 320 6.77 -2.77 13.13
CA GLY A 320 5.70 -2.84 14.12
C GLY A 320 4.59 -1.81 13.92
N GLY A 321 4.77 -0.81 13.06
CA GLY A 321 3.84 0.32 12.95
C GLY A 321 4.04 1.34 14.06
N GLY A 322 3.03 2.19 14.31
CA GLY A 322 3.12 3.19 15.39
C GLY A 322 1.79 3.84 15.77
N PRO A 323 1.72 4.51 16.94
CA PRO A 323 0.52 5.20 17.39
C PRO A 323 0.41 6.64 16.88
N GLU A 324 1.41 7.16 16.16
CA GLU A 324 1.40 8.54 15.68
C GLU A 324 1.88 8.65 14.24
N ILE A 325 1.33 9.64 13.52
CA ILE A 325 1.87 10.13 12.26
C ILE A 325 2.50 11.49 12.51
N TRP A 326 3.77 11.65 12.15
CA TRP A 326 4.46 12.92 12.22
C TRP A 326 4.54 13.55 10.84
N VAL A 327 4.26 14.84 10.77
CA VAL A 327 4.25 15.61 9.52
C VAL A 327 5.45 16.54 9.51
N TYR A 328 6.16 16.55 8.39
CA TYR A 328 7.40 17.29 8.21
C TYR A 328 7.28 18.29 7.07
N ASP A 329 7.85 19.47 7.32
CA ASP A 329 8.17 20.45 6.30
C ASP A 329 9.64 20.21 5.88
N PRO A 330 9.90 19.80 4.62
CA PRO A 330 11.24 19.54 4.14
C PRO A 330 12.09 20.80 3.95
N GLU A 331 11.47 21.96 3.69
CA GLU A 331 12.20 23.24 3.58
C GLU A 331 12.70 23.69 4.95
N ALA A 332 11.83 23.57 5.96
CA ALA A 332 12.18 23.88 7.34
C ALA A 332 13.04 22.79 8.01
N GLN A 333 13.12 21.59 7.39
CA GLN A 333 13.77 20.39 7.96
C GLN A 333 13.27 20.07 9.37
N ALA A 334 11.96 20.18 9.57
CA ALA A 334 11.37 20.14 10.89
C ALA A 334 9.99 19.47 10.89
N ARG A 335 9.69 18.81 12.01
CA ARG A 335 8.34 18.34 12.30
C ARG A 335 7.42 19.53 12.56
N VAL A 336 6.32 19.61 11.82
CA VAL A 336 5.32 20.68 11.94
C VAL A 336 4.02 20.25 12.61
N MET A 337 3.75 18.93 12.68
CA MET A 337 2.56 18.39 13.34
C MET A 337 2.79 16.96 13.82
N ARG A 338 2.09 16.58 14.90
CA ARG A 338 1.91 15.20 15.35
C ARG A 338 0.42 14.87 15.29
N ILE A 339 0.07 13.75 14.69
CA ILE A 339 -1.28 13.24 14.58
C ILE A 339 -1.37 11.96 15.43
N PRO A 340 -2.01 12.00 16.61
CA PRO A 340 -2.27 10.79 17.36
C PRO A 340 -3.32 9.95 16.65
N LEU A 341 -3.01 8.69 16.42
CA LEU A 341 -3.97 7.73 15.87
C LEU A 341 -4.94 7.27 16.97
N ARG A 342 -6.17 6.96 16.57
CA ARG A 342 -7.20 6.38 17.45
C ARG A 342 -6.77 5.00 17.93
N GLU A 343 -6.26 4.21 17.00
CA GLU A 343 -5.68 2.90 17.23
C GLU A 343 -4.20 2.91 16.83
N TRP A 344 -3.64 1.75 16.49
CA TRP A 344 -2.27 1.63 16.00
C TRP A 344 -2.27 1.65 14.46
N GLY A 345 -1.32 2.35 13.83
CA GLY A 345 -1.16 2.35 12.38
C GLY A 345 -0.11 1.34 11.93
N LEU A 346 -0.27 0.75 10.74
CA LEU A 346 0.69 -0.17 10.10
C LEU A 346 1.23 0.37 8.77
N SER A 347 0.36 1.00 8.00
CA SER A 347 0.63 1.55 6.67
C SER A 347 -0.18 2.82 6.49
N LEU A 348 0.34 3.81 5.78
CA LEU A 348 -0.38 5.03 5.43
C LEU A 348 -0.27 5.36 3.93
N ALA A 349 -1.28 6.05 3.44
CA ALA A 349 -1.22 6.80 2.19
C ALA A 349 -1.87 8.16 2.36
N VAL A 350 -1.39 9.13 1.59
CA VAL A 350 -1.89 10.50 1.61
C VAL A 350 -2.47 10.83 0.25
N SER A 351 -3.65 11.46 0.23
CA SER A 351 -4.25 11.90 -1.02
C SER A 351 -3.62 13.19 -1.54
N ARG A 352 -3.76 13.40 -2.85
CA ARG A 352 -3.34 14.61 -3.57
C ARG A 352 -4.31 15.79 -3.36
N GLY A 353 -3.91 16.97 -3.85
CA GLY A 353 -4.72 18.19 -3.87
C GLY A 353 -4.70 19.05 -2.60
N ASP A 354 -5.54 20.09 -2.58
CA ASP A 354 -5.49 21.19 -1.60
C ASP A 354 -6.10 20.85 -0.22
N SER A 355 -6.71 19.68 -0.09
CA SER A 355 -7.29 19.17 1.17
C SER A 355 -6.94 17.69 1.32
N PRO A 356 -5.64 17.39 1.55
CA PRO A 356 -5.16 16.03 1.63
C PRO A 356 -5.81 15.29 2.81
N GLN A 357 -6.07 14.01 2.61
CA GLN A 357 -6.53 13.07 3.63
C GLN A 357 -5.48 11.99 3.82
N ILE A 358 -5.45 11.41 5.02
CA ILE A 358 -4.56 10.30 5.36
C ILE A 358 -5.42 9.07 5.60
N LEU A 359 -5.14 8.00 4.85
CA LEU A 359 -5.73 6.69 5.07
C LEU A 359 -4.69 5.81 5.76
N VAL A 360 -5.06 5.14 6.84
CA VAL A 360 -4.16 4.36 7.69
C VAL A 360 -4.71 2.96 7.91
N THR A 361 -3.89 1.92 7.74
CA THR A 361 -4.27 0.54 8.06
C THR A 361 -4.06 0.25 9.54
N ASN A 362 -5.09 -0.25 10.22
CA ASN A 362 -4.99 -0.79 11.58
C ASN A 362 -4.48 -2.26 11.55
N PRO A 363 -3.38 -2.62 12.24
CA PRO A 363 -2.85 -3.98 12.21
C PRO A 363 -3.62 -4.99 13.06
N VAL A 364 -4.56 -4.56 13.90
CA VAL A 364 -5.29 -5.45 14.82
C VAL A 364 -6.46 -6.12 14.10
N ASP A 365 -7.28 -5.32 13.43
CA ASP A 365 -8.51 -5.79 12.77
C ASP A 365 -8.53 -5.53 11.25
N MET A 366 -7.46 -4.95 10.71
CA MET A 366 -7.32 -4.63 9.28
C MET A 366 -8.37 -3.63 8.76
N SER A 367 -9.01 -2.88 9.66
CA SER A 367 -9.80 -1.70 9.32
C SER A 367 -8.91 -0.56 8.82
N LEU A 368 -9.52 0.44 8.19
CA LEU A 368 -8.84 1.63 7.72
C LEU A 368 -9.33 2.84 8.50
N GLU A 369 -8.43 3.71 8.92
CA GLU A 369 -8.77 4.97 9.58
C GLU A 369 -8.49 6.13 8.64
N LEU A 370 -9.43 7.07 8.57
CA LEU A 370 -9.34 8.26 7.74
C LEU A 370 -9.14 9.50 8.61
N TYR A 371 -8.14 10.31 8.28
CA TYR A 371 -7.81 11.56 8.96
C TYR A 371 -7.76 12.72 7.96
N ASP A 372 -8.08 13.91 8.44
CA ASP A 372 -7.79 15.16 7.73
C ASP A 372 -6.30 15.50 7.90
N ALA A 373 -5.56 15.67 6.79
CA ALA A 373 -4.11 15.85 6.87
C ALA A 373 -3.69 17.29 7.24
N MET A 374 -4.62 18.24 7.22
CA MET A 374 -4.36 19.64 7.60
C MET A 374 -4.44 19.85 9.11
N SER A 375 -5.44 19.24 9.74
CA SER A 375 -5.76 19.38 11.16
C SER A 375 -5.30 18.19 12.01
N GLY A 376 -5.10 17.03 11.39
CA GLY A 376 -4.88 15.76 12.09
C GLY A 376 -6.15 15.19 12.72
N GLU A 377 -7.32 15.75 12.46
CA GLU A 377 -8.56 15.26 13.03
C GLU A 377 -8.96 13.90 12.43
N PHE A 378 -9.30 12.96 13.31
CA PHE A 378 -9.93 11.71 12.92
C PHE A 378 -11.30 11.96 12.30
N ILE A 379 -11.53 11.44 11.10
CA ILE A 379 -12.81 11.56 10.38
C ILE A 379 -13.67 10.33 10.67
N ARG A 380 -13.19 9.12 10.36
CA ARG A 380 -13.94 7.87 10.52
C ARG A 380 -13.05 6.63 10.40
N THR A 381 -13.59 5.51 10.86
CA THR A 381 -13.10 4.17 10.53
C THR A 381 -13.90 3.63 9.34
N ILE A 382 -13.23 3.00 8.40
CA ILE A 382 -13.76 2.28 7.25
C ILE A 382 -13.44 0.80 7.48
N ASP A 383 -14.47 0.02 7.75
CA ASP A 383 -14.40 -1.42 7.94
C ASP A 383 -15.33 -2.14 6.94
N GLY A 384 -15.41 -3.47 7.03
CA GLY A 384 -16.41 -4.21 6.26
C GLY A 384 -16.24 -4.20 4.74
N LEU A 385 -15.09 -3.79 4.19
CA LEU A 385 -14.81 -3.93 2.75
C LEU A 385 -14.71 -5.42 2.36
N GLY A 386 -14.45 -6.32 3.32
CA GLY A 386 -14.10 -7.72 3.04
C GLY A 386 -12.62 -7.86 2.63
N GLN A 387 -11.80 -6.91 3.07
CA GLN A 387 -10.35 -6.96 2.99
C GLN A 387 -9.79 -7.94 4.02
N ASN A 388 -8.74 -8.66 3.64
CA ASN A 388 -8.01 -9.57 4.52
C ASN A 388 -6.81 -8.86 5.15
N THR A 389 -5.94 -8.28 4.32
CA THR A 389 -4.68 -7.65 4.75
C THR A 389 -4.35 -6.45 3.84
N PRO A 390 -4.95 -5.27 4.07
CA PRO A 390 -4.69 -4.05 3.30
C PRO A 390 -3.32 -3.45 3.67
N LEU A 391 -2.24 -4.14 3.30
CA LEU A 391 -0.88 -3.77 3.72
C LEU A 391 -0.30 -2.61 2.91
N MET A 392 -0.85 -2.32 1.73
CA MET A 392 -0.41 -1.20 0.89
C MET A 392 -1.59 -0.31 0.53
N LEU A 393 -1.39 0.99 0.70
CA LEU A 393 -2.37 2.02 0.39
C LEU A 393 -1.77 2.98 -0.63
N HIS A 394 -2.61 3.48 -1.53
CA HIS A 394 -2.22 4.44 -2.56
C HIS A 394 -3.30 5.51 -2.69
N GLY A 395 -2.94 6.78 -2.61
CA GLY A 395 -3.80 7.86 -3.10
C GLY A 395 -3.98 7.75 -4.62
N ALA A 396 -5.13 8.18 -5.12
CA ALA A 396 -5.33 8.39 -6.55
C ALA A 396 -4.28 9.34 -7.13
N GLN A 397 -3.71 9.00 -8.28
CA GLN A 397 -2.70 9.83 -8.98
C GLN A 397 -3.34 10.88 -9.89
#